data_AF-A0A958HTJ7-F1
#
_entry.id   AF-A0A958HTJ7-F1
#
_cell.length_a   1.000
_cell.length_b   1.000
_cell.length_c   1.000
_cell.angle_alpha   90.00
_cell.angle_beta   90.00
_cell.angle_gamma   90.00
#
_symmetry.space_group_name_H-M   'P 1'
#
loop_
_entity.id
_entity.type
_entity.pdbx_description
1 polymer ?
#
loop_
_entity_poly.entity_id
_entity_poly.type
_entity_poly.pdbx_seq_one_letter_code
_entity_poly.pdbx_strand_id
1 'polypeptide(L)'
;AQAMAWLARLWLVLMLAMLLAGSGPVARRTPDYPGKAGLRAVWQALTTPWKTLEAPDAHTAGWLTGVVFPFVLIALCYLTFSSFLSLQYALLMLGTFVIALMLLNWRKPWLLWLAALAASLLLPTALLTMTVAVRGPGFFWFNFWTNPAGRTIFVSLDVAAILWMFFVLYAVQRATFGRSMLRTLGNLLLAVGATFVALGVVPALAGLEKTLTAINDQMAVLPLGLSRILGITVHLGIPLELPTYMMAVGAFLLGAGALMLALSMWSGRQRRAILSPGFD
;
A
#
# COMPACT_ATOMS: atom_id res chain seq x y z
N ALA A 1 -17.96 10.22 15.75
CA ALA A 1 -17.57 8.79 15.77
C ALA A 1 -18.55 7.88 15.02
N GLN A 2 -19.86 7.91 15.32
CA GLN A 2 -20.84 6.99 14.72
C GLN A 2 -21.00 7.13 13.21
N ALA A 3 -20.94 8.34 12.65
CA ALA A 3 -20.96 8.57 11.20
C ALA A 3 -19.80 7.86 10.49
N MET A 4 -18.58 7.97 11.03
CA MET A 4 -17.40 7.30 10.46
C MET A 4 -17.50 5.77 10.53
N ALA A 5 -18.11 5.23 11.59
CA ALA A 5 -18.37 3.79 11.67
C ALA A 5 -19.30 3.30 10.55
N TRP A 6 -20.37 4.05 10.26
CA TRP A 6 -21.29 3.74 9.16
C TRP A 6 -20.64 3.87 7.78
N LEU A 7 -19.82 4.91 7.57
CA LEU A 7 -19.03 5.04 6.34
C LEU A 7 -18.08 3.86 6.17
N ALA A 8 -17.36 3.46 7.22
CA ALA A 8 -16.46 2.30 7.16
C ALA A 8 -17.22 1.00 6.83
N ARG A 9 -18.43 0.80 7.37
CA ARG A 9 -19.28 -0.35 6.99
C ARG A 9 -19.67 -0.30 5.52
N LEU A 10 -20.10 0.87 5.03
CA LEU A 10 -20.44 1.05 3.62
C LEU A 10 -19.24 0.72 2.71
N TRP A 11 -18.07 1.26 3.02
CA TRP A 11 -16.85 1.00 2.25
C TRP A 11 -16.42 -0.46 2.31
N LEU A 12 -16.56 -1.12 3.46
CA LEU A 12 -16.29 -2.55 3.60
C LEU A 12 -17.25 -3.39 2.76
N VAL A 13 -18.55 -3.07 2.77
CA VAL A 13 -19.55 -3.75 1.93
C VAL A 13 -19.23 -3.58 0.46
N LEU A 14 -18.89 -2.36 0.01
CA LEU A 14 -18.49 -2.12 -1.38
C LEU A 14 -17.21 -2.86 -1.77
N MET A 15 -16.22 -2.94 -0.86
CA MET A 15 -14.98 -3.68 -1.09
C MET A 15 -15.24 -5.18 -1.24
N LEU A 16 -16.07 -5.74 -0.35
CA LEU A 16 -16.46 -7.14 -0.40
C LEU A 16 -17.28 -7.44 -1.65
N ALA A 17 -18.24 -6.57 -2.01
CA ALA A 17 -19.03 -6.72 -3.23
C ALA A 17 -18.16 -6.71 -4.49
N MET A 18 -17.17 -5.81 -4.56
CA MET A 18 -16.19 -5.76 -5.66
C MET A 18 -15.38 -7.05 -5.77
N LEU A 19 -14.84 -7.55 -4.65
CA LEU A 19 -14.06 -8.79 -4.61
C LEU A 19 -14.92 -10.01 -4.95
N LEU A 20 -16.15 -10.08 -4.43
CA LEU A 20 -17.11 -11.13 -4.74
C LEU A 20 -17.47 -11.12 -6.23
N ALA A 21 -17.74 -9.95 -6.83
CA ALA A 21 -18.06 -9.82 -8.24
C ALA A 21 -16.88 -10.23 -9.16
N GLY A 22 -15.64 -9.95 -8.75
CA GLY A 22 -14.43 -10.40 -9.44
C GLY A 22 -14.08 -11.88 -9.23
N SER A 23 -14.66 -12.52 -8.21
CA SER A 23 -14.32 -13.90 -7.83
C SER A 23 -14.68 -14.91 -8.91
N GLY A 24 -13.83 -15.93 -9.08
CA GLY A 24 -14.01 -16.97 -10.10
C GLY A 24 -15.39 -17.66 -10.11
N PRO A 25 -15.98 -18.03 -8.95
CA PRO A 25 -17.32 -18.63 -8.92
C PRO A 25 -18.43 -17.68 -9.41
N VAL A 26 -18.41 -16.41 -8.99
CA VAL A 26 -19.45 -15.43 -9.37
C VAL A 26 -19.25 -14.98 -10.82
N ALA A 27 -18.03 -14.63 -11.21
CA ALA A 27 -17.71 -14.18 -12.56
C ALA A 27 -18.05 -15.22 -13.64
N ARG A 28 -18.01 -16.52 -13.33
CA ARG A 28 -18.43 -17.59 -14.25
C ARG A 28 -19.94 -17.73 -14.40
N ARG A 29 -20.72 -17.31 -13.40
CA ARG A 29 -22.20 -17.41 -13.39
C ARG A 29 -22.88 -16.17 -13.92
N THR A 30 -22.22 -15.01 -13.82
CA THR A 30 -22.76 -13.75 -14.35
C THR A 30 -22.50 -13.64 -15.86
N PRO A 31 -23.42 -13.08 -16.66
CA PRO A 31 -23.18 -12.69 -18.05
C PRO A 31 -21.94 -11.81 -18.20
N ASP A 32 -21.48 -11.62 -19.43
CA ASP A 32 -20.42 -10.65 -19.69
C ASP A 32 -20.99 -9.22 -19.60
N TYR A 33 -20.28 -8.32 -18.93
CA TYR A 33 -20.72 -6.95 -18.72
C TYR A 33 -19.52 -6.00 -18.68
N PRO A 34 -19.69 -4.72 -19.07
CA PRO A 34 -18.61 -3.75 -19.10
C PRO A 34 -17.98 -3.60 -17.71
N GLY A 35 -16.67 -3.87 -17.60
CA GLY A 35 -15.91 -3.75 -16.35
C GLY A 35 -15.66 -5.07 -15.61
N LYS A 36 -16.24 -6.19 -16.06
CA LYS A 36 -15.99 -7.52 -15.49
C LYS A 36 -14.50 -7.91 -15.50
N ALA A 37 -13.79 -7.61 -16.59
CA ALA A 37 -12.35 -7.87 -16.72
C ALA A 37 -11.52 -7.14 -15.65
N GLY A 38 -11.87 -5.88 -15.34
CA GLY A 38 -11.19 -5.11 -14.29
C GLY A 38 -11.37 -5.71 -12.90
N LEU A 39 -12.59 -6.12 -12.56
CA LEU A 39 -12.88 -6.80 -11.27
C LEU A 39 -12.13 -8.15 -11.16
N ARG A 40 -12.10 -8.92 -12.26
CA ARG A 40 -11.32 -10.17 -12.32
C ARG A 40 -9.83 -9.93 -12.15
N ALA A 41 -9.28 -8.90 -12.80
CA ALA A 41 -7.86 -8.57 -12.68
C ALA A 41 -7.48 -8.24 -11.24
N VAL A 42 -8.31 -7.44 -10.52
CA VAL A 42 -8.10 -7.14 -9.09
C VAL A 42 -8.18 -8.41 -8.24
N TRP A 43 -9.18 -9.27 -8.47
CA TRP A 43 -9.31 -10.53 -7.76
C TRP A 43 -8.13 -11.49 -8.01
N GLN A 44 -7.70 -11.64 -9.27
CA GLN A 44 -6.58 -12.49 -9.65
C GLN A 44 -5.26 -11.98 -9.08
N ALA A 45 -5.04 -10.66 -9.12
CA ALA A 45 -3.87 -10.05 -8.49
C ALA A 45 -3.87 -10.27 -6.98
N LEU A 46 -5.04 -10.19 -6.32
CA LEU A 46 -5.12 -10.42 -4.89
C LEU A 46 -4.94 -11.89 -4.49
N THR A 47 -5.47 -12.85 -5.27
CA THR A 47 -5.60 -14.26 -4.83
C THR A 47 -4.66 -15.24 -5.52
N THR A 48 -4.26 -14.95 -6.76
CA THR A 48 -3.35 -15.79 -7.55
C THR A 48 -2.28 -14.95 -8.25
N PRO A 49 -1.52 -14.08 -7.54
CA PRO A 49 -0.58 -13.14 -8.17
C PRO A 49 0.59 -13.80 -8.90
N TRP A 50 0.84 -15.10 -8.66
CA TRP A 50 1.85 -15.89 -9.36
C TRP A 50 1.41 -16.40 -10.74
N LYS A 51 0.15 -16.19 -11.13
CA LYS A 51 -0.34 -16.46 -12.48
C LYS A 51 -0.25 -15.20 -13.34
N THR A 52 -0.17 -15.37 -14.65
CA THR A 52 -0.31 -14.26 -15.59
C THR A 52 -1.70 -13.66 -15.43
N LEU A 53 -1.75 -12.35 -15.17
CA LEU A 53 -3.01 -11.65 -15.00
C LEU A 53 -3.72 -11.48 -16.35
N GLU A 54 -5.03 -11.64 -16.34
CA GLU A 54 -5.88 -11.20 -17.45
C GLU A 54 -5.83 -9.66 -17.51
N ALA A 55 -5.51 -9.10 -18.67
CA ALA A 55 -5.52 -7.66 -18.87
C ALA A 55 -6.96 -7.13 -18.69
N PRO A 56 -7.17 -6.06 -17.90
CA PRO A 56 -8.41 -5.32 -17.98
C PRO A 56 -8.62 -4.89 -19.43
N ASP A 57 -9.82 -5.07 -19.96
CA ASP A 57 -10.15 -4.53 -21.29
C ASP A 57 -9.81 -3.04 -21.32
N ALA A 58 -9.18 -2.59 -22.42
CA ALA A 58 -8.81 -1.18 -22.58
C ALA A 58 -10.04 -0.24 -22.71
N HIS A 59 -11.25 -0.80 -22.70
CA HIS A 59 -12.49 -0.06 -22.60
C HIS A 59 -12.60 0.68 -21.25
N THR A 60 -13.23 1.85 -21.27
CA THR A 60 -13.41 2.74 -20.10
C THR A 60 -13.88 2.00 -18.85
N ALA A 61 -14.78 1.02 -19.00
CA ALA A 61 -15.32 0.27 -17.87
C ALA A 61 -14.29 -0.63 -17.18
N GLY A 62 -13.36 -1.25 -17.91
CA GLY A 62 -12.30 -2.09 -17.33
C GLY A 62 -11.31 -1.28 -16.49
N TRP A 63 -10.97 -0.07 -16.96
CA TRP A 63 -10.16 0.88 -16.19
C TRP A 63 -10.89 1.39 -14.94
N LEU A 64 -12.18 1.74 -15.06
CA LEU A 64 -12.96 2.22 -13.92
C LEU A 64 -13.02 1.18 -12.80
N THR A 65 -13.31 -0.09 -13.12
CA THR A 65 -13.46 -1.14 -12.11
C THR A 65 -12.14 -1.72 -11.62
N GLY A 66 -11.12 -1.81 -12.49
CA GLY A 66 -9.83 -2.39 -12.15
C GLY A 66 -8.85 -1.43 -11.49
N VAL A 67 -9.02 -0.12 -11.68
CA VAL A 67 -8.07 0.90 -11.21
C VAL A 67 -8.78 1.98 -10.39
N VAL A 68 -9.68 2.76 -11.00
CA VAL A 68 -10.23 3.96 -10.37
C VAL A 68 -11.00 3.62 -9.10
N PHE A 69 -11.95 2.70 -9.21
CA PHE A 69 -12.83 2.34 -8.11
C PHE A 69 -12.06 1.77 -6.90
N PRO A 70 -11.12 0.82 -7.05
CA PRO A 70 -10.25 0.38 -5.95
C PRO A 70 -9.48 1.51 -5.27
N PHE A 71 -8.82 2.39 -6.04
CA PHE A 71 -8.04 3.50 -5.45
C PHE A 71 -8.92 4.52 -4.73
N VAL A 72 -10.06 4.87 -5.30
CA VAL A 72 -11.04 5.75 -4.66
C VAL A 72 -11.54 5.13 -3.36
N LEU A 73 -11.86 3.84 -3.39
CA LEU A 73 -12.34 3.12 -2.21
C LEU A 73 -11.28 3.06 -1.10
N ILE A 74 -10.01 2.81 -1.45
CA ILE A 74 -8.87 2.85 -0.52
C ILE A 74 -8.73 4.25 0.08
N ALA A 75 -8.72 5.29 -0.76
CA ALA A 75 -8.61 6.67 -0.30
C ALA A 75 -9.73 7.04 0.69
N LEU A 76 -10.98 6.67 0.37
CA LEU A 76 -12.13 6.89 1.25
C LEU A 76 -12.03 6.12 2.57
N CYS A 77 -11.45 4.92 2.58
CA CYS A 77 -11.18 4.17 3.80
C CYS A 77 -10.17 4.90 4.70
N TYR A 78 -9.05 5.37 4.15
CA TYR A 78 -8.04 6.12 4.91
C TYR A 78 -8.55 7.49 5.40
N LEU A 79 -9.35 8.18 4.58
CA LEU A 79 -10.03 9.40 5.00
C LEU A 79 -11.02 9.14 6.13
N THR A 80 -11.82 8.08 6.03
CA THR A 80 -12.75 7.68 7.10
C THR A 80 -12.01 7.33 8.39
N PHE A 81 -10.87 6.64 8.30
CA PHE A 81 -10.01 6.33 9.44
C PHE A 81 -9.48 7.60 10.13
N SER A 82 -9.06 8.59 9.35
CA SER A 82 -8.60 9.88 9.89
C SER A 82 -9.73 10.87 10.18
N SER A 83 -11.00 10.44 10.13
CA SER A 83 -12.17 11.33 10.21
C SER A 83 -12.10 12.55 9.26
N PHE A 84 -11.45 12.38 8.11
CA PHE A 84 -11.17 13.40 7.09
C PHE A 84 -10.27 14.56 7.57
N LEU A 85 -9.58 14.38 8.70
CA LEU A 85 -8.70 15.39 9.28
C LEU A 85 -7.24 15.23 8.85
N SER A 86 -6.83 14.03 8.39
CA SER A 86 -5.42 13.74 8.07
C SER A 86 -5.20 13.27 6.63
N LEU A 87 -5.47 14.16 5.67
CA LEU A 87 -5.11 13.89 4.27
C LEU A 87 -3.59 13.70 4.12
N GLN A 88 -2.79 14.47 4.87
CA GLN A 88 -1.33 14.42 4.83
C GLN A 88 -0.75 13.06 5.25
N TYR A 89 -1.34 12.38 6.24
CA TYR A 89 -0.86 11.06 6.68
C TYR A 89 -1.05 10.01 5.58
N ALA A 90 -2.22 9.99 4.95
CA ALA A 90 -2.51 9.08 3.85
C ALA A 90 -1.59 9.35 2.64
N LEU A 91 -1.35 10.62 2.31
CA LEU A 91 -0.45 11.01 1.22
C LEU A 91 1.01 10.68 1.51
N LEU A 92 1.49 10.89 2.73
CA LEU A 92 2.89 10.67 3.07
C LEU A 92 3.25 9.17 3.08
N MET A 93 2.40 8.34 3.68
CA MET A 93 2.62 6.88 3.78
C MET A 93 2.33 6.15 2.48
N LEU A 94 1.09 6.20 1.99
CA LEU A 94 0.72 5.48 0.77
C LEU A 94 1.15 6.21 -0.50
N GLY A 95 1.00 7.53 -0.53
CA GLY A 95 1.31 8.31 -1.73
C GLY A 95 2.78 8.19 -2.12
N THR A 96 3.73 8.33 -1.19
CA THR A 96 5.16 8.17 -1.49
C THR A 96 5.48 6.78 -2.04
N PHE A 97 4.96 5.73 -1.41
CA PHE A 97 5.18 4.35 -1.84
C PHE A 97 4.62 4.09 -3.25
N VAL A 98 3.37 4.52 -3.48
CA VAL A 98 2.68 4.39 -4.77
C VAL A 98 3.42 5.17 -5.86
N ILE A 99 3.77 6.42 -5.59
CA ILE A 99 4.48 7.28 -6.55
C ILE A 99 5.84 6.66 -6.90
N ALA A 100 6.62 6.23 -5.91
CA ALA A 100 7.92 5.60 -6.15
C ALA A 100 7.78 4.36 -7.04
N LEU A 101 6.82 3.48 -6.72
CA LEU A 101 6.54 2.31 -7.55
C LEU A 101 6.06 2.69 -8.96
N MET A 102 5.21 3.71 -9.10
CA MET A 102 4.74 4.15 -10.41
C MET A 102 5.88 4.66 -11.27
N LEU A 103 6.77 5.48 -10.72
CA LEU A 103 7.95 5.99 -11.44
C LEU A 103 8.86 4.85 -11.91
N LEU A 104 9.05 3.81 -11.10
CA LEU A 104 9.88 2.65 -11.44
C LEU A 104 9.21 1.70 -12.47
N ASN A 105 7.89 1.80 -12.65
CA ASN A 105 7.08 0.86 -13.41
C ASN A 105 6.25 1.48 -14.53
N TRP A 106 6.50 2.74 -14.88
CA TRP A 106 5.65 3.54 -15.78
C TRP A 106 5.46 2.99 -17.21
N ARG A 107 6.18 1.92 -17.59
CA ARG A 107 6.08 1.34 -18.94
C ARG A 107 4.79 0.52 -19.12
N LYS A 108 4.29 0.48 -20.37
CA LYS A 108 3.16 -0.39 -20.74
C LYS A 108 3.50 -1.87 -20.41
N PRO A 109 2.54 -2.69 -19.92
CA PRO A 109 1.12 -2.39 -19.65
C PRO A 109 0.86 -1.81 -18.24
N TRP A 110 0.73 -0.48 -18.13
CA TRP A 110 0.59 0.24 -16.86
C TRP A 110 -0.75 -0.02 -16.14
N LEU A 111 -1.82 -0.32 -16.88
CA LEU A 111 -3.14 -0.62 -16.31
C LEU A 111 -3.11 -1.89 -15.44
N LEU A 112 -2.43 -2.94 -15.93
CA LEU A 112 -2.22 -4.18 -15.17
C LEU A 112 -1.42 -3.93 -13.89
N TRP A 113 -0.39 -3.09 -13.99
CA TRP A 113 0.41 -2.71 -12.83
C TRP A 113 -0.43 -1.95 -11.79
N LEU A 114 -1.26 -1.01 -12.23
CA LEU A 114 -2.14 -0.26 -11.33
C LEU A 114 -3.20 -1.13 -10.68
N ALA A 115 -3.80 -2.07 -11.42
CA ALA A 115 -4.76 -3.01 -10.84
C ALA A 115 -4.11 -3.89 -9.77
N ALA A 116 -2.89 -4.37 -10.02
CA ALA A 116 -2.11 -5.13 -9.04
C ALA A 116 -1.72 -4.28 -7.82
N LEU A 117 -1.35 -3.02 -8.04
CA LEU A 117 -1.02 -2.10 -6.96
C LEU A 117 -2.24 -1.84 -6.07
N ALA A 118 -3.39 -1.52 -6.66
CA ALA A 118 -4.62 -1.36 -5.90
C ALA A 118 -5.00 -2.64 -5.16
N ALA A 119 -4.97 -3.79 -5.84
CA ALA A 119 -5.28 -5.10 -5.24
C ALA A 119 -4.38 -5.40 -4.03
N SER A 120 -3.08 -5.13 -4.12
CA SER A 120 -2.13 -5.35 -3.03
C SER A 120 -2.46 -4.56 -1.76
N LEU A 121 -3.06 -3.37 -1.92
CA LEU A 121 -3.44 -2.48 -0.83
C LEU A 121 -4.80 -2.82 -0.20
N LEU A 122 -5.63 -3.64 -0.85
CA LEU A 122 -6.99 -3.93 -0.37
C LEU A 122 -7.00 -4.66 0.97
N LEU A 123 -6.11 -5.64 1.18
CA LEU A 123 -6.11 -6.44 2.41
C LEU A 123 -5.76 -5.63 3.67
N PRO A 124 -4.64 -4.86 3.73
CA PRO A 124 -4.37 -4.01 4.89
C PRO A 124 -5.46 -2.92 5.06
N THR A 125 -5.98 -2.37 3.96
CA THR A 125 -7.09 -1.42 4.01
C THR A 125 -8.35 -2.05 4.59
N ALA A 126 -8.69 -3.28 4.20
CA ALA A 126 -9.85 -4.00 4.72
C ALA A 126 -9.72 -4.26 6.23
N LEU A 127 -8.54 -4.68 6.69
CA LEU A 127 -8.26 -4.88 8.12
C LEU A 127 -8.50 -3.60 8.93
N LEU A 128 -7.94 -2.48 8.46
CA LEU A 128 -8.16 -1.17 9.09
C LEU A 128 -9.64 -0.77 9.07
N THR A 129 -10.31 -0.90 7.93
CA THR A 129 -11.72 -0.52 7.80
C THR A 129 -12.63 -1.40 8.65
N MET A 130 -12.33 -2.70 8.79
CA MET A 130 -13.08 -3.62 9.66
C MET A 130 -13.06 -3.18 11.13
N THR A 131 -11.91 -2.72 11.64
CA THR A 131 -11.84 -2.26 13.03
C THR A 131 -12.59 -0.93 13.23
N VAL A 132 -12.49 -0.01 12.27
CA VAL A 132 -13.23 1.26 12.27
C VAL A 132 -14.74 1.04 12.14
N ALA A 133 -15.17 0.05 11.37
CA ALA A 133 -16.58 -0.28 11.17
C ALA A 133 -17.33 -0.65 12.47
N VAL A 134 -16.61 -1.06 13.52
CA VAL A 134 -17.23 -1.40 14.81
C VAL A 134 -17.87 -0.16 15.45
N ARG A 135 -17.06 0.85 15.80
CA ARG A 135 -17.53 2.06 16.51
C ARG A 135 -16.79 3.35 16.09
N GLY A 136 -16.07 3.32 14.97
CA GLY A 136 -15.32 4.45 14.43
C GLY A 136 -13.87 4.48 14.90
N PRO A 137 -13.08 5.47 14.42
CA PRO A 137 -11.62 5.48 14.60
C PRO A 137 -11.19 5.71 16.05
N GLY A 138 -11.92 6.52 16.82
CA GLY A 138 -11.61 6.72 18.25
C GLY A 138 -11.74 5.45 19.08
N PHE A 139 -12.70 4.57 18.75
CA PHE A 139 -12.82 3.27 19.42
C PHE A 139 -11.67 2.33 19.05
N PHE A 140 -11.23 2.35 17.79
CA PHE A 140 -10.04 1.60 17.37
C PHE A 140 -8.81 2.01 18.19
N TRP A 141 -8.51 3.30 18.26
CA TRP A 141 -7.35 3.78 19.03
C TRP A 141 -7.45 3.45 20.51
N PHE A 142 -8.61 3.68 21.12
CA PHE A 142 -8.84 3.31 22.52
C PHE A 142 -8.57 1.81 22.76
N ASN A 143 -9.13 0.93 21.95
CA ASN A 143 -8.96 -0.53 22.09
C ASN A 143 -7.51 -0.95 21.80
N PHE A 144 -6.83 -0.32 20.83
CA PHE A 144 -5.43 -0.59 20.51
C PHE A 144 -4.51 -0.33 21.71
N TRP A 145 -4.75 0.75 22.46
CA TRP A 145 -3.95 1.07 23.63
C TRP A 145 -4.34 0.26 24.87
N THR A 146 -5.63 -0.01 25.08
CA THR A 146 -6.14 -0.62 26.32
C THR A 146 -6.25 -2.14 26.30
N ASN A 147 -6.28 -2.78 25.14
CA ASN A 147 -6.44 -4.23 24.99
C ASN A 147 -5.21 -4.88 24.34
N PRO A 148 -4.27 -5.45 25.13
CA PRO A 148 -3.06 -6.07 24.61
C PRO A 148 -3.31 -7.22 23.63
N ALA A 149 -4.34 -8.04 23.88
CA ALA A 149 -4.68 -9.16 23.00
C ALA A 149 -5.21 -8.66 21.65
N GLY A 150 -6.14 -7.69 21.67
CA GLY A 150 -6.67 -7.05 20.47
C GLY A 150 -5.57 -6.38 19.64
N ARG A 151 -4.64 -5.66 20.30
CA ARG A 151 -3.45 -5.08 19.65
C ARG A 151 -2.57 -6.14 19.00
N THR A 152 -2.27 -7.23 19.71
CA THR A 152 -1.41 -8.31 19.20
C THR A 152 -2.02 -8.98 17.97
N ILE A 153 -3.33 -9.27 18.00
CA ILE A 153 -4.06 -9.84 16.87
C ILE A 153 -4.03 -8.89 15.68
N PHE A 154 -4.38 -7.61 15.91
CA PHE A 154 -4.41 -6.61 14.85
C PHE A 154 -3.04 -6.45 14.19
N VAL A 155 -1.97 -6.25 14.97
CA VAL A 155 -0.61 -6.10 14.46
C VAL A 155 -0.16 -7.35 13.68
N SER A 156 -0.45 -8.56 14.18
CA SER A 156 -0.08 -9.79 13.49
C SER A 156 -0.78 -9.93 12.13
N LEU A 157 -2.08 -9.62 12.08
CA LEU A 157 -2.85 -9.64 10.83
C LEU A 157 -2.40 -8.55 9.86
N ASP A 158 -2.10 -7.35 10.37
CA ASP A 158 -1.62 -6.22 9.56
C ASP A 158 -0.25 -6.53 8.96
N VAL A 159 0.68 -7.08 9.74
CA VAL A 159 1.99 -7.55 9.25
C VAL A 159 1.80 -8.62 8.17
N ALA A 160 0.92 -9.61 8.39
CA ALA A 160 0.64 -10.63 7.38
C ALA A 160 0.05 -10.03 6.09
N ALA A 161 -0.83 -9.03 6.21
CA ALA A 161 -1.41 -8.33 5.07
C ALA A 161 -0.38 -7.49 4.31
N ILE A 162 0.55 -6.84 5.00
CA ILE A 162 1.67 -6.11 4.40
C ILE A 162 2.64 -7.06 3.68
N LEU A 163 2.95 -8.22 4.28
CA LEU A 163 3.75 -9.24 3.62
C LEU A 163 3.06 -9.77 2.36
N TRP A 164 1.74 -9.98 2.42
CA TRP A 164 0.94 -10.33 1.25
C TRP A 164 0.95 -9.23 0.18
N MET A 165 0.81 -7.96 0.56
CA MET A 165 0.93 -6.81 -0.34
C MET A 165 2.26 -6.86 -1.10
N PHE A 166 3.38 -7.04 -0.40
CA PHE A 166 4.70 -7.15 -1.05
C PHE A 166 4.80 -8.39 -1.94
N PHE A 167 4.24 -9.52 -1.51
CA PHE A 167 4.22 -10.74 -2.30
C PHE A 167 3.39 -10.58 -3.59
N VAL A 168 2.23 -9.91 -3.56
CA VAL A 168 1.42 -9.59 -4.74
C VAL A 168 2.24 -8.78 -5.73
N LEU A 169 2.84 -7.67 -5.28
CA LEU A 169 3.67 -6.80 -6.13
C LEU A 169 4.90 -7.53 -6.69
N TYR A 170 5.50 -8.42 -5.91
CA TYR A 170 6.61 -9.25 -6.34
C TYR A 170 6.17 -10.26 -7.41
N ALA A 171 5.15 -11.05 -7.11
CA ALA A 171 4.71 -12.15 -7.95
C ALA A 171 4.12 -11.65 -9.28
N VAL A 172 3.37 -10.54 -9.28
CA VAL A 172 2.87 -9.93 -10.52
C VAL A 172 4.02 -9.46 -11.42
N GLN A 173 5.04 -8.80 -10.86
CA GLN A 173 6.24 -8.40 -11.62
C GLN A 173 6.98 -9.60 -12.24
N ARG A 174 6.97 -10.75 -11.56
CA ARG A 174 7.62 -11.98 -12.02
C ARG A 174 6.78 -12.70 -13.09
N ALA A 175 5.52 -12.97 -12.79
CA ALA A 175 4.62 -13.78 -13.61
C ALA A 175 4.08 -13.02 -14.83
N THR A 176 3.65 -11.77 -14.65
CA THR A 176 3.00 -11.00 -15.73
C THR A 176 4.01 -10.20 -16.55
N PHE A 177 5.05 -9.65 -15.90
CA PHE A 177 6.03 -8.79 -16.57
C PHE A 177 7.36 -9.49 -16.88
N GLY A 178 7.51 -10.78 -16.54
CA GLY A 178 8.70 -11.58 -16.84
C GLY A 178 10.00 -11.04 -16.24
N ARG A 179 9.93 -10.24 -15.17
CA ARG A 179 11.11 -9.57 -14.61
C ARG A 179 11.99 -10.54 -13.85
N SER A 180 13.30 -10.25 -13.80
CA SER A 180 14.24 -11.00 -12.95
C SER A 180 13.91 -10.78 -11.47
N MET A 181 14.31 -11.73 -10.62
CA MET A 181 14.10 -11.65 -9.17
C MET A 181 14.79 -10.41 -8.60
N LEU A 182 16.04 -10.18 -9.00
CA LEU A 182 16.83 -9.01 -8.59
C LEU A 182 16.15 -7.70 -8.99
N ARG A 183 15.59 -7.61 -10.21
CA ARG A 183 14.90 -6.40 -10.64
C ARG A 183 13.65 -6.12 -9.80
N THR A 184 12.87 -7.15 -9.53
CA THR A 184 11.65 -7.02 -8.74
C THR A 184 11.94 -6.63 -7.30
N LEU A 185 12.90 -7.30 -6.64
CA LEU A 185 13.31 -6.95 -5.28
C LEU A 185 13.92 -5.55 -5.22
N GLY A 186 14.76 -5.20 -6.19
CA GLY A 186 15.34 -3.86 -6.30
C GLY A 186 14.28 -2.76 -6.35
N ASN A 187 13.23 -2.95 -7.14
CA ASN A 187 12.11 -2.00 -7.20
C ASN A 187 11.36 -1.86 -5.86
N LEU A 188 11.11 -2.97 -5.17
CA LEU A 188 10.42 -2.94 -3.88
C LEU A 188 11.28 -2.25 -2.81
N LEU A 189 12.57 -2.56 -2.75
CA LEU A 189 13.51 -1.91 -1.84
C LEU A 189 13.61 -0.41 -2.10
N LEU A 190 13.66 0.01 -3.38
CA LEU A 190 13.66 1.42 -3.73
C LEU A 190 12.39 2.13 -3.26
N ALA A 191 11.22 1.52 -3.46
CA ALA A 191 9.95 2.12 -3.05
C ALA A 191 9.82 2.22 -1.52
N VAL A 192 10.18 1.17 -0.79
CA VAL A 192 10.19 1.20 0.68
C VAL A 192 11.21 2.22 1.18
N GLY A 193 12.42 2.22 0.63
CA GLY A 193 13.48 3.16 0.98
C GLY A 193 13.06 4.61 0.76
N ALA A 194 12.41 4.91 -0.37
CA ALA A 194 11.87 6.24 -0.66
C ALA A 194 10.81 6.69 0.36
N THR A 195 9.91 5.78 0.76
CA THR A 195 8.92 6.05 1.82
C THR A 195 9.61 6.35 3.16
N PHE A 196 10.61 5.56 3.56
CA PHE A 196 11.35 5.80 4.80
C PHE A 196 12.13 7.13 4.79
N VAL A 197 12.75 7.48 3.67
CA VAL A 197 13.41 8.79 3.51
C VAL A 197 12.38 9.91 3.63
N ALA A 198 11.22 9.82 2.97
CA ALA A 198 10.19 10.86 3.07
C ALA A 198 9.66 11.01 4.51
N LEU A 199 9.42 9.89 5.19
CA LEU A 199 8.99 9.87 6.59
C LEU A 199 10.06 10.37 7.56
N GLY A 200 11.34 10.35 7.20
CA GLY A 200 12.43 10.94 7.98
C GLY A 200 12.67 12.41 7.66
N VAL A 201 12.65 12.79 6.38
CA VAL A 201 12.89 14.17 5.91
C VAL A 201 11.80 15.11 6.40
N VAL A 202 10.52 14.72 6.33
CA VAL A 202 9.41 15.60 6.74
C VAL A 202 9.51 16.00 8.22
N PRO A 203 9.63 15.09 9.19
CA PRO A 203 9.85 15.45 10.59
C PRO A 203 11.19 16.14 10.85
N ALA A 204 12.26 15.81 10.11
CA ALA A 204 13.56 16.48 10.27
C ALA A 204 13.48 17.97 9.89
N LEU A 205 12.73 18.31 8.84
CA LEU A 205 12.55 19.69 8.38
C LEU A 205 11.49 20.45 9.18
N ALA A 206 10.36 19.81 9.49
CA ALA A 206 9.24 20.46 10.19
C ALA A 206 9.37 20.46 11.72
N GLY A 207 10.25 19.62 12.26
CA GLY A 207 10.39 19.34 13.69
C GLY A 207 9.57 18.12 14.13
N LEU A 208 10.23 17.12 14.74
CA LEU A 208 9.62 15.84 15.14
C LEU A 208 8.38 16.02 16.04
N GLU A 209 8.51 16.81 17.11
CA GLU A 209 7.42 17.09 18.05
C GLU A 209 6.21 17.74 17.35
N LYS A 210 6.46 18.70 16.45
CA LYS A 210 5.42 19.39 15.69
C LYS A 210 4.71 18.45 14.73
N THR A 211 5.46 17.59 14.04
CA THR A 211 4.89 16.59 13.13
C THR A 211 4.06 15.55 13.89
N LEU A 212 4.58 15.01 14.99
CA LEU A 212 3.85 14.04 15.81
C LEU A 212 2.58 14.65 16.43
N THR A 213 2.67 15.89 16.91
CA THR A 213 1.50 16.61 17.45
C THR A 213 0.46 16.85 16.37
N ALA A 214 0.86 17.26 15.16
CA ALA A 214 -0.07 17.44 14.04
C ALA A 214 -0.76 16.12 13.64
N ILE A 215 -0.02 15.01 13.58
CA ILE A 215 -0.59 13.69 13.30
C ILE A 215 -1.55 13.27 14.42
N ASN A 216 -1.15 13.47 15.67
CA ASN A 216 -1.98 13.14 16.82
C ASN A 216 -3.29 13.94 16.83
N ASP A 217 -3.22 15.23 16.56
CA ASP A 217 -4.40 16.11 16.55
C ASP A 217 -5.38 15.74 15.42
N GLN A 218 -4.87 15.23 14.30
CA GLN A 218 -5.71 14.83 13.17
C GLN A 218 -6.25 13.40 13.29
N MET A 219 -5.49 12.47 13.87
CA MET A 219 -5.89 11.07 13.98
C MET A 219 -6.48 10.71 15.36
N ALA A 220 -6.38 11.62 16.33
CA ALA A 220 -6.75 11.40 17.74
C ALA A 220 -6.11 10.11 18.31
N VAL A 221 -4.84 9.88 18.00
CA VAL A 221 -4.11 8.64 18.37
C VAL A 221 -3.97 8.50 19.88
N LEU A 222 -3.67 9.61 20.56
CA LEU A 222 -3.53 9.71 22.02
C LEU A 222 -4.59 10.65 22.59
N PRO A 223 -4.96 10.49 23.88
CA PRO A 223 -5.82 11.44 24.57
C PRO A 223 -5.25 12.87 24.47
N LEU A 224 -5.99 13.76 23.80
CA LEU A 224 -5.53 15.09 23.36
C LEU A 224 -4.99 16.00 24.47
N GLY A 225 -5.40 15.78 25.72
CA GLY A 225 -4.96 16.58 26.86
C GLY A 225 -3.52 16.28 27.31
N LEU A 226 -3.06 15.03 27.21
CA LEU A 226 -1.76 14.62 27.73
C LEU A 226 -0.61 14.99 26.77
N SER A 227 -0.83 14.83 25.46
CA SER A 227 0.18 15.16 24.43
C SER A 227 0.52 16.65 24.40
N ARG A 228 -0.46 17.52 24.62
CA ARG A 228 -0.27 18.99 24.59
C ARG A 228 0.40 19.56 25.84
N ILE A 229 0.29 18.88 26.99
CA ILE A 229 0.84 19.36 28.27
C ILE A 229 2.25 18.82 28.49
N LEU A 230 2.51 17.56 28.15
CA LEU A 230 3.79 16.88 28.44
C LEU A 230 4.75 16.85 27.23
N GLY A 231 4.25 17.11 26.02
CA GLY A 231 4.98 16.84 24.78
C GLY A 231 4.99 15.34 24.45
N ILE A 232 4.71 14.99 23.19
CA ILE A 232 4.60 13.59 22.74
C ILE A 232 5.95 12.88 22.83
N THR A 233 7.03 13.52 22.38
CA THR A 233 8.37 12.91 22.39
C THR A 233 8.86 12.65 23.80
N VAL A 234 8.64 13.58 24.73
CA VAL A 234 9.02 13.43 26.14
C VAL A 234 8.17 12.39 26.84
N HIS A 235 6.84 12.45 26.69
CA HIS A 235 5.93 11.54 27.38
C HIS A 235 6.09 10.09 26.94
N LEU A 236 6.32 9.85 25.65
CA LEU A 236 6.48 8.51 25.09
C LEU A 236 7.94 8.05 25.05
N GLY A 237 8.90 8.90 25.45
CA GLY A 237 10.33 8.59 25.36
C GLY A 237 10.79 8.35 23.92
N ILE A 238 10.23 9.06 22.95
CA ILE A 238 10.59 8.90 21.53
C ILE A 238 11.94 9.59 21.32
N PRO A 239 12.95 8.88 20.79
CA PRO A 239 14.26 9.45 20.52
C PRO A 239 14.17 10.57 19.48
N LEU A 240 14.84 11.69 19.73
CA LEU A 240 14.85 12.84 18.82
C LEU A 240 15.58 12.52 17.51
N GLU A 241 16.42 11.49 17.51
CA GLU A 241 17.16 10.97 16.36
C GLU A 241 16.30 10.07 15.47
N LEU A 242 15.03 9.79 15.83
CA LEU A 242 14.13 8.95 15.03
C LEU A 242 14.08 9.36 13.54
N PRO A 243 13.98 10.65 13.17
CA PRO A 243 14.01 11.06 11.76
C PRO A 243 15.31 10.64 11.05
N THR A 244 16.44 10.75 11.75
CA THR A 244 17.76 10.33 11.26
C THR A 244 17.82 8.82 11.04
N TYR A 245 17.30 8.03 11.98
CA TYR A 245 17.20 6.58 11.81
C TYR A 245 16.35 6.20 10.60
N MET A 246 15.21 6.87 10.39
CA MET A 246 14.34 6.62 9.23
C MET A 246 15.06 6.96 7.92
N MET A 247 15.77 8.09 7.85
CA MET A 247 16.58 8.45 6.69
C MET A 247 17.72 7.47 6.43
N ALA A 248 18.42 7.02 7.48
CA ALA A 248 19.53 6.07 7.36
C ALA A 248 19.07 4.70 6.84
N VAL A 249 18.00 4.16 7.41
CA VAL A 249 17.38 2.91 6.93
C VAL A 249 16.88 3.09 5.49
N GLY A 250 16.20 4.20 5.20
CA GLY A 250 15.72 4.51 3.86
C GLY A 250 16.86 4.58 2.82
N ALA A 251 17.97 5.27 3.16
CA ALA A 251 19.15 5.37 2.30
C ALA A 251 19.81 4.01 2.06
N PHE A 252 19.91 3.17 3.09
CA PHE A 252 20.43 1.80 2.95
C PHE A 252 19.57 0.97 1.99
N LEU A 253 18.23 1.00 2.16
CA LEU A 253 17.31 0.29 1.27
C LEU A 253 17.37 0.80 -0.17
N LEU A 254 17.51 2.12 -0.35
CA LEU A 254 17.70 2.73 -1.66
C LEU A 254 18.99 2.24 -2.33
N GLY A 255 20.10 2.23 -1.59
CA GLY A 255 21.40 1.74 -2.07
C GLY A 255 21.36 0.26 -2.45
N ALA A 256 20.80 -0.59 -1.59
CA ALA A 256 20.63 -2.02 -1.85
C ALA A 256 19.73 -2.27 -3.08
N GLY A 257 18.62 -1.53 -3.19
CA GLY A 257 17.70 -1.62 -4.32
C GLY A 257 18.35 -1.21 -5.65
N ALA A 258 19.07 -0.08 -5.65
CA ALA A 258 19.81 0.40 -6.81
C ALA A 258 20.89 -0.59 -7.26
N LEU A 259 21.63 -1.18 -6.32
CA LEU A 259 22.63 -2.21 -6.61
C LEU A 259 21.98 -3.44 -7.26
N MET A 260 20.86 -3.94 -6.74
CA MET A 260 20.14 -5.08 -7.34
C MET A 260 19.66 -4.77 -8.76
N LEU A 261 19.18 -3.55 -9.02
CA LEU A 261 18.81 -3.13 -10.38
C LEU A 261 20.02 -3.11 -11.31
N ALA A 262 21.15 -2.56 -10.87
CA ALA A 262 22.39 -2.52 -11.64
C ALA A 262 22.88 -3.93 -12.01
N LEU A 263 22.90 -4.85 -11.04
CA LEU A 263 23.28 -6.25 -11.25
C LEU A 263 22.32 -6.98 -12.20
N SER A 264 21.01 -6.71 -12.11
CA SER A 264 20.04 -7.26 -13.06
C SER A 264 20.25 -6.74 -14.48
N MET A 265 20.66 -5.48 -14.65
CA MET A 265 20.91 -4.91 -15.98
C MET A 265 22.22 -5.42 -16.58
N TRP A 266 23.22 -5.65 -15.75
CA TRP A 266 24.51 -6.21 -16.17
C TRP A 266 24.37 -7.67 -16.63
N SER A 267 23.73 -8.52 -15.83
CA SER A 267 23.47 -9.92 -16.21
C SER A 267 22.62 -10.05 -17.48
N GLY A 268 21.64 -9.17 -17.69
CA GLY A 268 20.82 -9.13 -18.91
C GLY A 268 21.56 -8.63 -20.16
N ARG A 269 22.64 -7.85 -20.00
CA ARG A 269 23.52 -7.46 -21.12
C ARG A 269 24.45 -8.60 -21.53
N GLN A 270 25.07 -9.27 -20.56
CA GLN A 270 25.95 -10.42 -20.83
C GLN A 270 25.23 -11.55 -21.57
N ARG A 271 24.00 -11.91 -21.15
CA ARG A 271 23.21 -12.93 -21.85
C ARG A 271 22.93 -12.58 -23.31
N ARG A 272 22.72 -11.31 -23.63
CA ARG A 272 22.48 -10.88 -25.02
C ARG A 272 23.75 -10.92 -25.86
N ALA A 273 24.89 -10.50 -25.31
CA ALA A 273 26.18 -10.57 -26.00
C ALA A 273 26.59 -12.01 -26.36
N ILE A 274 26.27 -12.99 -25.51
CA ILE A 274 26.56 -14.42 -25.75
C ILE A 274 25.64 -15.02 -26.84
N LEU A 275 24.39 -14.55 -26.95
CA LEU A 275 23.38 -15.10 -27.87
C LEU A 275 23.37 -14.45 -29.26
N SER A 276 24.18 -13.42 -29.47
CA SER A 276 24.46 -12.86 -30.79
C SER A 276 25.86 -13.28 -31.25
N PRO A 277 26.10 -14.54 -31.66
CA PRO A 277 27.28 -14.85 -32.44
C PRO A 277 27.17 -14.04 -33.74
N GLY A 278 28.22 -13.27 -34.05
CA GLY A 278 28.26 -12.46 -35.26
C GLY A 278 27.94 -13.32 -36.49
N PHE A 279 26.95 -12.88 -37.26
CA PHE A 279 26.97 -13.11 -38.70
C PHE A 279 27.93 -12.06 -39.26
N ASP A 280 29.22 -12.37 -39.21
CA ASP A 280 30.23 -11.80 -40.10
C ASP A 280 30.62 -12.90 -41.10
#